data_AF-A0A353PHM6-F1
#
_entry.id   AF-A0A353PHM6-F1
#
_cell.length_a   1.000
_cell.length_b   1.000
_cell.length_c   1.000
_cell.angle_alpha   90.00
_cell.angle_beta   90.00
_cell.angle_gamma   90.00
#
_symmetry.space_group_name_H-M   'P 1'
#
loop_
_entity.id
_entity.type
_entity.pdbx_description
1 polymer ?
#
loop_
_entity_poly.entity_id
_entity_poly.type
_entity_poly.pdbx_seq_one_letter_code
_entity_poly.pdbx_strand_id
1 'polypeptide(L)'
;MNILDFTSDVSIEAKIIKQLEIIRKIAGRENYNRDYFIKQIGTPDTSLLGSFQSIKFIDVYCKNMKEIYDIIKEIAKDNIMIITEWTFMLFNSDKEDFNKDSHGEIIPAYPNLKDDRNDKPYYKYYCLIDDKSFQTYEEMNIFLENWLRGFDSYSGYIIKKDQIDICKTYLFENKKSLPLEMNFKNSIIGFFSGTHECNTLVVMTK
;
A
#
# COMPACT_ATOMS: atom_id res chain seq x y z
N MET A 1 5.66 -16.11 4.74
CA MET A 1 5.20 -15.00 5.58
C MET A 1 3.85 -14.57 5.08
N ASN A 2 2.91 -14.25 5.96
CA ASN A 2 1.60 -13.76 5.59
C ASN A 2 1.19 -12.59 6.52
N ILE A 3 0.05 -11.95 6.23
CA ILE A 3 -0.40 -10.77 6.99
C ILE A 3 -0.53 -11.02 8.50
N LEU A 4 -0.80 -12.26 8.94
CA LEU A 4 -0.91 -12.63 10.35
C LEU A 4 0.43 -12.54 11.09
N ASP A 5 1.57 -12.67 10.39
CA ASP A 5 2.89 -12.59 11.02
C ASP A 5 3.24 -11.15 11.48
N PHE A 6 2.50 -10.15 11.00
CA PHE A 6 2.77 -8.73 11.25
C PHE A 6 1.94 -8.14 12.39
N THR A 7 1.05 -8.93 12.95
CA THR A 7 0.06 -8.50 13.92
C THR A 7 0.13 -9.33 15.19
N SER A 8 -0.05 -8.67 16.32
CA SER A 8 -0.13 -9.33 17.64
C SER A 8 -1.56 -9.74 18.02
N ASP A 9 -2.56 -9.47 17.18
CA ASP A 9 -3.97 -9.73 17.48
C ASP A 9 -4.35 -11.17 17.12
N VAL A 10 -4.56 -11.99 18.16
CA VAL A 10 -4.94 -13.40 18.05
C VAL A 10 -6.35 -13.62 17.47
N SER A 11 -7.18 -12.58 17.39
CA SER A 11 -8.56 -12.67 16.88
C SER A 11 -8.68 -12.53 15.35
N ILE A 12 -7.55 -12.32 14.66
CA ILE A 12 -7.57 -11.93 13.24
C ILE A 12 -8.09 -13.04 12.33
N GLU A 13 -7.82 -14.30 12.65
CA GLU A 13 -8.36 -15.40 11.85
C GLU A 13 -9.89 -15.38 11.82
N ALA A 14 -10.53 -15.14 12.97
CA ALA A 14 -11.99 -14.99 13.04
C ALA A 14 -12.50 -13.77 12.25
N LYS A 15 -11.75 -12.66 12.26
CA LYS A 15 -12.08 -11.46 11.46
C LYS A 15 -12.01 -11.74 9.95
N ILE A 16 -11.01 -12.50 9.49
CA ILE A 16 -10.87 -12.91 8.08
C ILE A 16 -12.04 -13.79 7.66
N ILE A 17 -12.41 -14.79 8.47
CA ILE A 17 -13.53 -15.69 8.18
C ILE A 17 -14.83 -14.88 8.01
N LYS A 18 -15.10 -13.96 8.95
CA LYS A 18 -16.29 -13.09 8.88
C LYS A 18 -16.29 -12.21 7.63
N GLN A 19 -15.14 -11.65 7.22
CA GLN A 19 -15.04 -10.85 6.00
C GLN A 19 -15.31 -11.70 4.75
N LEU A 20 -14.80 -12.92 4.70
CA LEU A 20 -15.06 -13.87 3.61
C LEU A 20 -16.54 -14.23 3.48
N GLU A 21 -17.26 -14.37 4.60
CA GLU A 21 -18.71 -14.59 4.58
C GLU A 21 -19.45 -13.39 3.96
N ILE A 22 -19.02 -12.16 4.25
CA ILE A 22 -19.59 -10.94 3.66
C ILE A 22 -19.31 -10.91 2.15
N ILE A 23 -18.06 -11.13 1.73
CA ILE A 23 -17.66 -11.16 0.32
C ILE A 23 -18.47 -12.21 -0.45
N ARG A 24 -18.62 -13.42 0.10
CA ARG A 24 -19.41 -14.50 -0.53
C ARG A 24 -20.87 -14.10 -0.72
N LYS A 25 -21.48 -13.43 0.28
CA LYS A 25 -22.87 -12.95 0.22
C LYS A 25 -23.07 -11.83 -0.81
N ILE A 26 -22.13 -10.89 -0.91
CA ILE A 26 -22.25 -9.71 -1.78
C ILE A 26 -21.87 -10.06 -3.23
N ALA A 27 -20.76 -10.77 -3.43
CA ALA A 27 -20.22 -11.06 -4.75
C ALA A 27 -20.82 -12.32 -5.41
N GLY A 28 -21.51 -13.18 -4.65
CA GLY A 28 -22.01 -14.47 -5.13
C GLY A 28 -20.88 -15.44 -5.52
N ARG A 29 -19.68 -15.26 -4.97
CA ARG A 29 -18.46 -16.01 -5.32
C ARG A 29 -18.06 -16.94 -4.19
N GLU A 30 -18.44 -18.21 -4.28
CA GLU A 30 -18.13 -19.24 -3.26
C GLU A 30 -16.65 -19.66 -3.22
N ASN A 31 -15.88 -19.35 -4.26
CA ASN A 31 -14.53 -19.88 -4.47
C ASN A 31 -13.44 -19.27 -3.58
N TYR A 32 -13.70 -18.15 -2.89
CA TYR A 32 -12.70 -17.54 -2.01
C TYR A 32 -12.66 -18.25 -0.65
N ASN A 33 -11.53 -18.88 -0.32
CA ASN A 33 -11.26 -19.43 1.00
C ASN A 33 -10.21 -18.59 1.74
N ARG A 34 -9.99 -18.89 3.03
CA ARG A 34 -9.05 -18.16 3.91
C ARG A 34 -7.66 -18.05 3.29
N ASP A 35 -7.12 -19.16 2.80
CA ASP A 35 -5.75 -19.22 2.31
C ASP A 35 -5.58 -18.46 0.99
N TYR A 36 -6.59 -18.50 0.13
CA TYR A 36 -6.63 -17.67 -1.08
C TYR A 36 -6.60 -16.18 -0.72
N PHE A 37 -7.49 -15.75 0.18
CA PHE A 37 -7.60 -14.35 0.57
C PHE A 37 -6.32 -13.82 1.22
N ILE A 38 -5.73 -14.59 2.14
CA ILE A 38 -4.46 -14.23 2.79
C ILE A 38 -3.32 -14.11 1.76
N LYS A 39 -3.28 -14.99 0.74
CA LYS A 39 -2.24 -14.94 -0.30
C LYS A 39 -2.35 -13.73 -1.22
N GLN A 40 -3.56 -13.19 -1.41
CA GLN A 40 -3.77 -12.04 -2.28
C GLN A 40 -3.49 -10.71 -1.58
N ILE A 41 -3.45 -10.68 -0.24
CA ILE A 41 -3.10 -9.47 0.49
C ILE A 41 -1.57 -9.35 0.53
N GLY A 42 -1.08 -8.22 0.05
CA GLY A 42 0.33 -7.86 0.11
C GLY A 42 0.83 -7.80 1.56
N THR A 43 2.08 -8.16 1.77
CA THR A 43 2.75 -8.09 3.07
C THR A 43 3.74 -6.92 3.10
N PRO A 44 3.86 -6.20 4.23
CA PRO A 44 4.86 -5.17 4.40
C PRO A 44 6.29 -5.76 4.49
N ASP A 45 7.29 -4.88 4.53
CA ASP A 45 8.69 -5.24 4.74
C ASP A 45 8.87 -6.02 6.07
N THR A 46 9.74 -7.04 6.06
CA THR A 46 9.95 -7.98 7.17
C THR A 46 10.44 -7.31 8.45
N SER A 47 11.05 -6.13 8.36
CA SER A 47 11.41 -5.31 9.53
C SER A 47 10.19 -4.95 10.40
N LEU A 48 8.98 -4.99 9.83
CA LEU A 48 7.73 -4.65 10.51
C LEU A 48 7.05 -5.85 11.20
N LEU A 49 7.68 -7.03 11.26
CA LEU A 49 7.14 -8.18 11.98
C LEU A 49 6.69 -7.81 13.41
N GLY A 50 5.49 -8.28 13.78
CA GLY A 50 4.83 -8.00 15.06
C GLY A 50 4.62 -6.52 15.40
N SER A 51 4.58 -5.61 14.41
CA SER A 51 4.53 -4.16 14.68
C SER A 51 3.12 -3.60 14.75
N PHE A 52 2.10 -4.30 14.25
CA PHE A 52 0.74 -3.78 14.19
C PHE A 52 -0.16 -4.40 15.27
N GLN A 53 -0.94 -3.56 15.94
CA GLN A 53 -1.85 -3.97 17.02
C GLN A 53 -3.27 -4.20 16.51
N SER A 54 -3.64 -3.57 15.39
CA SER A 54 -4.99 -3.63 14.86
C SER A 54 -5.00 -3.94 13.36
N ILE A 55 -6.07 -4.60 12.93
CA ILE A 55 -6.40 -4.81 11.52
C ILE A 55 -7.87 -4.48 11.30
N LYS A 56 -8.15 -3.78 10.19
CA LYS A 56 -9.49 -3.50 9.70
C LYS A 56 -9.64 -4.08 8.31
N PHE A 57 -10.75 -4.79 8.10
CA PHE A 57 -11.20 -5.22 6.77
C PHE A 57 -12.35 -4.32 6.36
N ILE A 58 -12.28 -3.78 5.14
CA ILE A 58 -13.16 -2.73 4.66
C ILE A 58 -13.64 -3.14 3.28
N ASP A 59 -14.96 -3.19 3.12
CA ASP A 59 -15.58 -3.36 1.81
C ASP A 59 -15.42 -2.07 1.00
N VAL A 60 -14.77 -2.19 -0.15
CA VAL A 60 -14.54 -1.09 -1.09
C VAL A 60 -15.27 -1.31 -2.41
N TYR A 61 -16.28 -2.19 -2.43
CA TYR A 61 -17.15 -2.36 -3.58
C TYR A 61 -17.77 -1.03 -4.03
N CYS A 62 -17.66 -0.74 -5.32
CA CYS A 62 -18.10 0.51 -5.95
C CYS A 62 -17.43 1.80 -5.43
N LYS A 63 -16.33 1.72 -4.69
CA LYS A 63 -15.56 2.92 -4.30
C LYS A 63 -14.52 3.28 -5.35
N ASN A 64 -14.38 4.56 -5.65
CA ASN A 64 -13.27 5.09 -6.45
C ASN A 64 -11.98 5.21 -5.61
N MET A 65 -10.85 5.52 -6.27
CA MET A 65 -9.55 5.53 -5.60
C MET A 65 -9.41 6.65 -4.57
N LYS A 66 -10.04 7.80 -4.80
CA LYS A 66 -10.05 8.89 -3.83
C LYS A 66 -10.87 8.56 -2.58
N GLU A 67 -12.01 7.88 -2.73
CA GLU A 67 -12.78 7.37 -1.58
C GLU A 67 -11.98 6.36 -0.75
N ILE A 68 -11.24 5.47 -1.42
CA ILE A 68 -10.34 4.51 -0.74
C ILE A 68 -9.24 5.27 0.02
N TYR A 69 -8.62 6.28 -0.60
CA TYR A 69 -7.63 7.13 0.05
C TYR A 69 -8.20 7.83 1.29
N ASP A 70 -9.41 8.38 1.20
CA ASP A 70 -10.05 9.09 2.31
C ASP A 70 -10.33 8.16 3.50
N ILE A 71 -10.75 6.91 3.24
CA ILE A 71 -10.91 5.88 4.27
C ILE A 71 -9.59 5.60 4.98
N ILE A 72 -8.49 5.44 4.24
CA ILE A 72 -7.16 5.18 4.82
C ILE A 72 -6.76 6.36 5.72
N LYS A 73 -6.96 7.58 5.24
CA LYS A 73 -6.64 8.80 5.99
C LYS A 73 -7.48 8.93 7.26
N GLU A 74 -8.78 8.64 7.20
CA GLU A 74 -9.66 8.66 8.37
C GLU A 74 -9.18 7.67 9.45
N ILE A 75 -8.76 6.47 9.04
CA ILE A 75 -8.25 5.44 9.96
C ILE A 75 -6.92 5.86 10.59
N ALA A 76 -6.05 6.46 9.80
CA ALA A 76 -4.70 6.86 10.21
C ALA A 76 -4.64 8.18 10.99
N LYS A 77 -5.74 8.94 11.00
CA LYS A 77 -5.88 10.32 11.52
C LYS A 77 -5.16 11.35 10.62
N ASP A 78 -5.43 12.64 10.86
CA ASP A 78 -4.87 13.73 10.09
C ASP A 78 -3.34 13.90 10.28
N ASN A 79 -2.67 14.41 9.24
CA ASN A 79 -1.21 14.64 9.14
C ASN A 79 -0.34 13.41 8.85
N ILE A 80 -0.81 12.61 7.89
CA ILE A 80 -0.12 11.43 7.39
C ILE A 80 0.32 11.65 5.95
N MET A 81 1.17 10.74 5.47
CA MET A 81 1.48 10.61 4.06
C MET A 81 1.47 9.14 3.70
N ILE A 82 1.09 8.88 2.46
CA ILE A 82 1.01 7.53 1.92
C ILE A 82 2.18 7.32 0.98
N ILE A 83 2.89 6.22 1.20
CA ILE A 83 3.94 5.73 0.29
C ILE A 83 3.42 4.45 -0.34
N THR A 84 3.16 4.47 -1.64
CA THR A 84 2.75 3.27 -2.37
C THR A 84 3.81 2.82 -3.36
N GLU A 85 3.95 1.51 -3.51
CA GLU A 85 4.77 0.95 -4.58
C GLU A 85 4.12 1.23 -5.94
N TRP A 86 4.93 1.63 -6.90
CA TRP A 86 4.58 1.80 -8.29
C TRP A 86 5.59 1.04 -9.16
N THR A 87 5.12 0.02 -9.88
CA THR A 87 5.94 -0.78 -10.79
C THR A 87 5.56 -0.46 -12.23
N PHE A 88 6.53 -0.08 -13.06
CA PHE A 88 6.28 0.29 -14.45
C PHE A 88 7.34 -0.31 -15.40
N MET A 89 6.92 -0.69 -16.61
CA MET A 89 7.83 -1.02 -17.71
C MET A 89 8.28 0.27 -18.39
N LEU A 90 9.40 0.84 -17.96
CA LEU A 90 9.79 2.17 -18.46
C LEU A 90 10.15 2.16 -19.95
N PHE A 91 9.36 2.88 -20.74
CA PHE A 91 9.84 3.64 -21.89
C PHE A 91 10.23 5.05 -21.39
N ASN A 92 11.26 5.68 -21.97
CA ASN A 92 11.79 6.97 -21.50
C ASN A 92 10.75 8.12 -21.47
N SER A 93 9.67 8.03 -22.25
CA SER A 93 8.58 9.03 -22.29
C SER A 93 7.81 9.12 -20.97
N ASP A 94 7.53 7.99 -20.34
CA ASP A 94 6.52 7.91 -19.28
C ASP A 94 7.05 8.47 -17.94
N LYS A 95 8.38 8.48 -17.76
CA LYS A 95 9.05 9.13 -16.63
C LYS A 95 9.00 10.66 -16.71
N GLU A 96 9.16 11.21 -17.91
CA GLU A 96 9.12 12.65 -18.11
C GLU A 96 7.70 13.19 -17.95
N ASP A 97 6.70 12.45 -18.43
CA ASP A 97 5.30 12.82 -18.31
C ASP A 97 4.83 12.75 -16.84
N PHE A 98 5.27 11.75 -16.06
CA PHE A 98 4.99 11.72 -14.61
C PHE A 98 5.53 12.97 -13.90
N ASN A 99 6.81 13.30 -14.12
CA ASN A 99 7.44 14.43 -13.44
C ASN A 99 6.89 15.79 -13.87
N LYS A 100 6.28 15.89 -15.06
CA LYS A 100 5.64 17.11 -15.57
C LYS A 100 4.22 17.30 -15.05
N ASP A 101 3.48 16.22 -14.84
CA ASP A 101 2.03 16.26 -14.57
C ASP A 101 1.63 15.94 -13.12
N SER A 102 2.56 15.55 -12.25
CA SER A 102 2.19 15.05 -10.92
C SER A 102 2.75 15.84 -9.75
N HIS A 103 1.84 16.14 -8.85
CA HIS A 103 2.08 16.69 -7.52
C HIS A 103 2.69 15.67 -6.53
N GLY A 104 3.26 14.56 -7.03
CA GLY A 104 3.86 13.48 -6.23
C GLY A 104 5.38 13.38 -6.42
N GLU A 105 6.09 12.92 -5.40
CA GLU A 105 7.53 12.66 -5.49
C GLU A 105 7.78 11.17 -5.72
N ILE A 106 8.52 10.84 -6.79
CA ILE A 106 8.99 9.48 -7.07
C ILE A 106 10.32 9.22 -6.38
N ILE A 107 10.36 8.12 -5.65
CA ILE A 107 11.56 7.57 -5.03
C ILE A 107 11.90 6.24 -5.72
N PRO A 108 13.06 6.12 -6.39
CA PRO A 108 13.59 4.82 -6.82
C PRO A 108 13.68 3.85 -5.63
N ALA A 109 13.11 2.66 -5.76
CA ALA A 109 13.20 1.63 -4.74
C ALA A 109 14.48 0.82 -4.93
N TYR A 110 15.30 0.63 -3.90
CA TYR A 110 16.42 -0.30 -3.97
C TYR A 110 16.02 -1.71 -3.46
N PRO A 111 16.37 -2.81 -4.16
CA PRO A 111 17.03 -2.85 -5.47
C PRO A 111 16.07 -2.40 -6.59
N ASN A 112 16.63 -1.61 -7.53
CA ASN A 112 15.90 -0.91 -8.61
C ASN A 112 15.20 -1.84 -9.61
N LEU A 113 15.38 -3.16 -9.52
CA LEU A 113 14.83 -4.14 -10.43
C LEU A 113 14.02 -5.16 -9.63
N LYS A 114 12.73 -5.24 -9.95
CA LYS A 114 11.87 -6.31 -9.46
C LYS A 114 11.52 -7.17 -10.67
N ASP A 115 12.17 -8.32 -10.74
CA ASP A 115 11.79 -9.45 -11.58
C ASP A 115 12.24 -9.46 -13.05
N ASP A 116 12.77 -10.62 -13.45
CA ASP A 116 13.04 -11.05 -14.84
C ASP A 116 11.81 -11.74 -15.46
N ARG A 117 10.61 -11.54 -14.89
CA ARG A 117 9.36 -12.05 -15.45
C ARG A 117 9.06 -11.31 -16.76
N ASN A 118 9.35 -11.95 -17.89
CA ASN A 118 9.02 -11.57 -19.28
C ASN A 118 10.07 -10.73 -20.06
N ASP A 119 11.36 -11.02 -19.92
CA ASP A 119 12.46 -10.48 -20.77
C ASP A 119 12.63 -8.95 -20.78
N LYS A 120 11.95 -8.22 -19.87
CA LYS A 120 12.05 -6.75 -19.74
C LYS A 120 12.20 -6.33 -18.28
N PRO A 121 13.13 -5.42 -17.96
CA PRO A 121 13.34 -4.94 -16.60
C PRO A 121 12.16 -4.07 -16.14
N TYR A 122 11.54 -4.45 -15.03
CA TYR A 122 10.59 -3.59 -14.32
C TYR A 122 11.33 -2.81 -13.26
N TYR A 123 11.11 -1.50 -13.27
CA TYR A 123 11.63 -0.62 -12.23
C TYR A 123 10.59 -0.44 -11.15
N LYS A 124 11.04 -0.56 -9.91
CA LYS A 124 10.20 -0.31 -8.74
C LYS A 124 10.46 1.10 -8.24
N TYR A 125 9.37 1.84 -8.08
CA TYR A 125 9.34 3.17 -7.52
C TYR A 125 8.39 3.22 -6.33
N TYR A 126 8.56 4.23 -5.50
CA TYR A 126 7.59 4.62 -4.50
C TYR A 126 7.06 6.01 -4.82
N CYS A 127 5.75 6.17 -4.74
CA CYS A 127 5.08 7.45 -4.90
C CYS A 127 4.69 7.99 -3.52
N LEU A 128 5.10 9.21 -3.22
CA LEU A 128 4.65 9.97 -2.05
C LEU A 128 3.38 10.75 -2.39
N ILE A 129 2.33 10.56 -1.58
CA ILE A 129 1.04 11.21 -1.79
C ILE A 129 0.73 12.10 -0.57
N ASP A 130 0.76 13.41 -0.81
CA ASP A 130 0.35 14.47 0.12
C ASP A 130 -0.95 15.10 -0.41
N ASP A 131 -2.08 14.90 0.24
CA ASP A 131 -3.37 15.40 -0.27
C ASP A 131 -3.40 16.94 -0.48
N LYS A 132 -2.60 17.67 0.31
CA LYS A 132 -2.44 19.13 0.19
C LYS A 132 -1.78 19.58 -1.11
N SER A 133 -1.18 18.66 -1.87
CA SER A 133 -0.54 18.98 -3.13
C SER A 133 -1.56 19.09 -4.28
N PHE A 134 -2.79 18.63 -4.09
CA PHE A 134 -3.86 18.66 -5.09
C PHE A 134 -4.85 19.80 -4.81
N GLN A 135 -5.29 20.52 -5.84
CA GLN A 135 -6.22 21.64 -5.71
C GLN A 135 -7.68 21.18 -5.66
N THR A 136 -7.99 20.05 -6.30
CA THR A 136 -9.36 19.54 -6.38
C THR A 136 -9.45 18.04 -6.11
N TYR A 137 -10.65 17.61 -5.70
CA TYR A 137 -10.99 16.19 -5.56
C TYR A 137 -10.73 15.43 -6.86
N GLU A 138 -11.17 15.99 -7.99
CA GLU A 138 -11.09 15.37 -9.31
C GLU A 138 -9.64 15.19 -9.75
N GLU A 139 -8.81 16.20 -9.56
CA GLU A 139 -7.38 16.14 -9.85
C GLU A 139 -6.68 15.01 -9.09
N MET A 140 -6.98 14.87 -7.79
CA MET A 140 -6.45 13.77 -7.00
C MET A 140 -7.01 12.42 -7.45
N ASN A 141 -8.30 12.32 -7.76
CA ASN A 141 -8.89 11.07 -8.26
C ASN A 141 -8.28 10.66 -9.59
N ILE A 142 -8.11 11.60 -10.53
CA ILE A 142 -7.43 11.39 -11.81
C ILE A 142 -5.98 10.99 -11.60
N PHE A 143 -5.28 11.56 -10.62
CA PHE A 143 -3.90 11.15 -10.31
C PHE A 143 -3.84 9.72 -9.77
N LEU A 144 -4.65 9.42 -8.76
CA LEU A 144 -4.73 8.09 -8.14
C LEU A 144 -5.22 7.03 -9.13
N GLU A 145 -6.13 7.40 -10.03
CA GLU A 145 -6.50 6.56 -11.15
C GLU A 145 -5.37 6.55 -12.16
N ASN A 146 -5.08 7.56 -12.96
CA ASN A 146 -4.18 7.42 -14.11
C ASN A 146 -2.74 6.99 -13.79
N TRP A 147 -2.15 7.51 -12.73
CA TRP A 147 -0.74 7.26 -12.42
C TRP A 147 -0.55 6.07 -11.49
N LEU A 148 -1.56 5.75 -10.68
CA LEU A 148 -1.58 4.56 -9.82
C LEU A 148 -2.63 3.54 -10.32
N ARG A 149 -2.94 3.55 -11.63
CA ARG A 149 -4.16 2.93 -12.24
C ARG A 149 -4.30 1.45 -12.02
N GLY A 150 -3.19 0.79 -11.75
CA GLY A 150 -3.15 -0.51 -11.10
C GLY A 150 -2.63 -0.35 -9.68
N PHE A 151 -3.50 -0.05 -8.72
CA PHE A 151 -3.25 -0.43 -7.33
C PHE A 151 -3.45 -1.96 -7.23
N ASP A 152 -2.80 -2.76 -8.08
CA ASP A 152 -3.05 -4.20 -8.26
C ASP A 152 -2.87 -4.99 -6.96
N SER A 153 -2.11 -4.44 -6.02
CA SER A 153 -1.86 -4.99 -4.68
C SER A 153 -2.45 -4.15 -3.54
N TYR A 154 -3.10 -3.01 -3.87
CA TYR A 154 -3.62 -2.04 -2.90
C TYR A 154 -2.63 -1.66 -1.79
N SER A 155 -1.31 -1.80 -2.01
CA SER A 155 -0.36 -1.86 -0.90
C SER A 155 0.45 -0.58 -0.71
N GLY A 156 0.44 -0.04 0.51
CA GLY A 156 1.24 1.13 0.85
C GLY A 156 1.48 1.30 2.34
N TYR A 157 2.52 2.05 2.65
CA TYR A 157 2.84 2.47 4.01
C TYR A 157 2.11 3.76 4.35
N ILE A 158 1.65 3.82 5.60
CA ILE A 158 1.10 5.01 6.21
C ILE A 158 2.16 5.55 7.16
N ILE A 159 2.60 6.78 6.93
CA ILE A 159 3.71 7.40 7.66
C ILE A 159 3.30 8.73 8.28
N LYS A 160 3.96 9.10 9.38
CA LYS A 160 3.87 10.48 9.85
C LYS A 160 4.63 11.40 8.91
N LYS A 161 4.04 12.55 8.57
CA LYS A 161 4.62 13.48 7.59
C LYS A 161 6.02 13.98 7.96
N ASP A 162 6.28 14.19 9.25
CA ASP A 162 7.57 14.62 9.81
C ASP A 162 8.66 13.53 9.82
N GLN A 163 8.32 12.28 9.46
CA GLN A 163 9.23 11.14 9.45
C GLN A 163 9.49 10.61 8.02
N ILE A 164 9.17 11.42 7.00
CA ILE A 164 9.32 11.03 5.58
C ILE A 164 10.76 10.72 5.21
N ASP A 165 11.72 11.51 5.70
CA ASP A 165 13.12 11.37 5.32
C ASP A 165 13.71 10.04 5.77
N ILE A 166 13.31 9.55 6.95
CA ILE A 166 13.68 8.21 7.44
C ILE A 166 13.19 7.13 6.48
N CYS A 167 11.95 7.27 5.99
CA CYS A 167 11.38 6.32 5.05
C CYS A 167 12.11 6.36 3.71
N LYS A 168 12.41 7.56 3.19
CA LYS A 168 13.21 7.73 1.97
C LYS A 168 14.56 7.03 2.11
N THR A 169 15.32 7.36 3.15
CA THR A 169 16.64 6.76 3.39
C THR A 169 16.56 5.24 3.46
N TYR A 170 15.59 4.69 4.20
CA TYR A 170 15.38 3.24 4.30
C TYR A 170 15.10 2.57 2.94
N LEU A 171 14.31 3.21 2.08
CA LEU A 171 13.92 2.66 0.77
C LEU A 171 15.03 2.80 -0.29
N PHE A 172 15.98 3.72 -0.10
CA PHE A 172 17.12 3.93 -1.00
C PHE A 172 18.35 3.07 -0.65
N GLU A 173 18.54 2.70 0.63
CA GLU A 173 19.74 2.00 1.05
C GLU A 173 19.72 0.50 0.69
N ASN A 174 20.76 0.05 -0.03
CA ASN A 174 21.00 -1.35 -0.34
C ASN A 174 21.26 -2.20 0.92
N LYS A 175 22.03 -1.66 1.85
CA LYS A 175 22.41 -2.34 3.10
C LYS A 175 21.80 -1.61 4.27
N LYS A 176 20.74 -2.18 4.81
CA LYS A 176 20.01 -1.61 5.94
C LYS A 176 20.76 -1.92 7.23
N SER A 177 21.11 -0.87 7.97
CA SER A 177 21.66 -1.01 9.31
C SER A 177 20.53 -1.23 10.32
N LEU A 178 20.79 -1.94 11.42
CA LEU A 178 19.80 -2.15 12.47
C LEU A 178 19.19 -0.83 13.01
N PRO A 179 19.96 0.26 13.24
CA PRO A 179 19.39 1.54 13.62
C PRO A 179 18.41 2.11 12.57
N LEU A 180 18.74 1.97 11.28
CA LEU A 180 17.88 2.45 10.20
C LEU A 180 16.58 1.63 10.10
N GLU A 181 16.65 0.30 10.27
CA GLU A 181 15.48 -0.58 10.37
C GLU A 181 14.58 -0.20 11.55
N MET A 182 15.17 0.07 12.73
CA MET A 182 14.40 0.49 13.90
C MET A 182 13.73 1.85 13.69
N ASN A 183 14.43 2.80 13.07
CA ASN A 183 13.89 4.12 12.77
C ASN A 183 12.75 4.04 11.75
N PHE A 184 12.91 3.25 10.69
CA PHE A 184 11.86 2.96 9.73
C PHE A 184 10.65 2.30 10.40
N LYS A 185 10.88 1.24 11.19
CA LYS A 185 9.82 0.59 11.96
C LYS A 185 9.06 1.60 12.80
N ASN A 186 9.73 2.57 13.42
CA ASN A 186 9.09 3.60 14.26
C ASN A 186 8.31 4.65 13.45
N SER A 187 8.76 5.00 12.24
CA SER A 187 8.11 6.00 11.38
C SER A 187 6.80 5.50 10.75
N ILE A 188 6.69 4.19 10.48
CA ILE A 188 5.46 3.58 9.97
C ILE A 188 4.38 3.58 11.07
N ILE A 189 3.20 4.14 10.77
CA ILE A 189 2.03 4.09 11.66
C ILE A 189 1.01 3.03 11.23
N GLY A 190 1.06 2.63 9.96
CA GLY A 190 0.20 1.60 9.42
C GLY A 190 0.65 1.11 8.06
N PHE A 191 -0.01 0.07 7.60
CA PHE A 191 0.16 -0.48 6.26
C PHE A 191 -1.23 -0.86 5.75
N PHE A 192 -1.53 -0.50 4.52
CA PHE A 192 -2.73 -0.98 3.84
C PHE A 192 -2.34 -1.90 2.70
N SER A 193 -3.20 -2.86 2.39
CA SER A 193 -3.17 -3.73 1.22
C SER A 193 -4.59 -4.17 0.91
N GLY A 194 -4.84 -4.81 -0.21
CA GLY A 194 -6.19 -5.16 -0.64
C GLY A 194 -6.17 -6.00 -1.89
N THR A 195 -7.35 -6.42 -2.32
CA THR A 195 -7.54 -7.28 -3.48
C THR A 195 -8.77 -6.84 -4.26
N HIS A 196 -8.58 -6.48 -5.53
CA HIS A 196 -9.65 -6.11 -6.46
C HIS A 196 -10.67 -7.26 -6.61
N GLU A 197 -10.17 -8.48 -6.61
CA GLU A 197 -10.98 -9.69 -6.80
C GLU A 197 -12.02 -9.87 -5.68
N CYS A 198 -11.72 -9.39 -4.48
CA CYS A 198 -12.59 -9.45 -3.32
C CYS A 198 -13.15 -8.08 -2.89
N ASN A 199 -12.87 -7.01 -3.64
CA ASN A 199 -13.23 -5.62 -3.29
C ASN A 199 -12.98 -5.29 -1.81
N THR A 200 -11.85 -5.74 -1.27
CA THR A 200 -11.55 -5.60 0.16
C THR A 200 -10.23 -4.87 0.35
N LEU A 201 -10.28 -3.82 1.15
CA LEU A 201 -9.12 -3.12 1.69
C LEU A 201 -8.85 -3.63 3.11
N VAL A 202 -7.59 -3.90 3.39
CA VAL A 202 -7.06 -4.31 4.67
C VAL A 202 -6.13 -3.21 5.17
N VAL A 203 -6.41 -2.67 6.33
CA VAL A 203 -5.58 -1.63 6.95
C VAL A 203 -5.10 -2.13 8.30
N MET A 204 -3.79 -2.29 8.43
CA MET A 204 -3.10 -2.58 9.68
C MET A 204 -2.60 -1.28 10.31
N THR A 205 -2.80 -1.12 11.61
CA THR A 205 -2.27 0.03 12.35
C THR A 205 -1.52 -0.41 13.59
N LYS A 206 -0.58 0.43 14.02
CA LYS A 206 -0.03 0.37 15.37
C LYS A 206 -1.10 0.66 16.42
#